data_AF-A0A3D5IV29-F1
#
_entry.id   AF-A0A3D5IV29-F1
#
_cell.length_a   1.000
_cell.length_b   1.000
_cell.length_c   1.000
_cell.angle_alpha   90.00
_cell.angle_beta   90.00
_cell.angle_gamma   90.00
#
_symmetry.space_group_name_H-M   'P 1'
#
loop_
_entity.id
_entity.type
_entity.pdbx_description
1 polymer ?
#
loop_
_entity_poly.entity_id
_entity_poly.type
_entity_poly.pdbx_seq_one_letter_code
_entity_poly.pdbx_strand_id
1 'polypeptide(L)'
;YPNKGILTLLATLFLLSNNVFARTHVINASIDSIEPIYMNYKIERVSKPCQSMAPGCWKVGYQKRILKSLQGYRIKLSFEGQKFTARMRTKPKNEQLKIRVSKDLLDQAGKVTMSAAVVY
;
A
#
# COMPACT_ATOMS: atom_id res chain seq x y z
N TYR A 1 -16.43 -48.68 0.97
CA TYR A 1 -16.33 -47.81 2.16
C TYR A 1 -15.38 -46.65 1.88
N PRO A 2 -15.84 -45.53 1.30
CA PRO A 2 -14.93 -44.45 0.97
C PRO A 2 -14.76 -43.47 2.15
N ASN A 3 -13.50 -43.11 2.42
CA ASN A 3 -13.08 -41.73 2.67
C ASN A 3 -13.71 -40.92 3.82
N LYS A 4 -14.04 -41.54 4.96
CA LYS A 4 -14.34 -40.75 6.18
C LYS A 4 -13.13 -39.94 6.67
N GLY A 5 -11.90 -40.43 6.46
CA GLY A 5 -10.67 -39.75 6.89
C GLY A 5 -10.20 -38.60 5.99
N ILE A 6 -10.60 -38.59 4.72
CA ILE A 6 -10.21 -37.51 3.78
C ILE A 6 -11.12 -36.29 3.97
N LEU A 7 -12.41 -36.50 4.25
CA LEU A 7 -13.33 -35.39 4.53
C LEU A 7 -12.96 -34.63 5.82
N THR A 8 -12.52 -35.34 6.87
CA THR A 8 -12.11 -34.72 8.13
C THR A 8 -10.81 -33.93 7.98
N LEU A 9 -9.88 -34.39 7.13
CA LEU A 9 -8.62 -33.69 6.88
C LEU A 9 -8.83 -32.41 6.03
N LEU A 10 -9.74 -32.44 5.07
CA LEU A 10 -10.11 -31.26 4.28
C LEU A 10 -10.86 -30.22 5.11
N ALA A 11 -11.74 -30.65 6.03
CA ALA A 11 -12.46 -29.74 6.92
C ALA A 11 -11.54 -29.03 7.92
N THR A 12 -10.53 -29.72 8.46
CA THR A 12 -9.53 -29.09 9.35
C THR A 12 -8.59 -28.14 8.61
N LEU A 13 -8.18 -28.46 7.37
CA LEU A 13 -7.42 -27.53 6.55
C LEU A 13 -8.23 -26.27 6.18
N PHE A 14 -9.53 -26.39 5.93
CA PHE A 14 -10.41 -25.25 5.66
C PHE A 14 -10.63 -24.35 6.89
N LEU A 15 -10.63 -24.91 8.11
CA LEU A 15 -10.70 -24.12 9.34
C LEU A 15 -9.40 -23.35 9.63
N LEU A 16 -8.26 -23.90 9.22
CA LEU A 16 -6.95 -23.26 9.40
C LEU A 16 -6.67 -22.17 8.34
N SER A 17 -7.31 -22.19 7.17
CA SER A 17 -7.05 -21.25 6.09
C SER A 17 -7.77 -19.89 6.23
N ASN A 18 -8.70 -19.73 7.17
CA ASN A 18 -9.61 -18.58 7.21
C ASN A 18 -9.07 -17.26 7.79
N ASN A 19 -7.84 -17.18 8.32
CA ASN A 19 -7.54 -16.09 9.27
C ASN A 19 -6.50 -15.05 8.85
N VAL A 20 -5.96 -15.07 7.63
CA VAL A 20 -5.01 -14.01 7.22
C VAL A 20 -5.72 -12.70 6.88
N PHE A 21 -6.93 -12.75 6.30
CA PHE A 21 -7.70 -11.54 5.95
C PHE A 21 -8.53 -10.98 7.13
N ALA A 22 -8.94 -11.85 8.07
CA ALA A 22 -9.78 -11.49 9.22
C ALA A 22 -9.05 -10.68 10.31
N ARG A 23 -7.73 -10.55 10.24
CA ARG A 23 -6.93 -9.83 11.26
C ARG A 23 -6.72 -8.35 10.96
N THR A 24 -7.36 -7.76 9.96
CA THR A 24 -7.19 -6.32 9.68
C THR A 24 -8.41 -5.51 10.08
N HIS A 25 -8.19 -4.40 10.79
CA HIS A 25 -9.21 -3.45 11.21
C HIS A 25 -9.05 -2.12 10.50
N VAL A 26 -10.17 -1.43 10.26
CA VAL A 26 -10.17 -0.06 9.76
C VAL A 26 -10.37 0.86 10.95
N ILE A 27 -9.44 1.78 11.15
CA ILE A 27 -9.47 2.79 12.22
C ILE A 27 -9.40 4.19 11.61
N ASN A 28 -9.92 5.19 12.32
CA ASN A 28 -9.74 6.60 12.00
C ASN A 28 -8.53 7.13 12.77
N ALA A 29 -7.40 7.30 12.09
CA ALA A 29 -6.19 7.84 12.70
C ALA A 29 -6.06 9.34 12.45
N SER A 30 -5.62 10.08 13.46
CA SER A 30 -5.35 11.52 13.38
C SER A 30 -4.07 11.78 12.59
N ILE A 31 -4.04 12.85 11.79
CA ILE A 31 -2.83 13.28 11.07
C ILE A 31 -1.95 14.11 12.00
N ASP A 32 -0.77 13.60 12.32
CA ASP A 32 0.24 14.34 13.08
C ASP A 32 1.07 15.24 12.16
N SER A 33 1.46 14.74 10.98
CA SER A 33 2.23 15.54 10.01
C SER A 33 2.13 15.02 8.58
N ILE A 34 2.39 15.91 7.62
CA ILE A 34 2.41 15.62 6.19
C ILE A 34 3.73 16.12 5.60
N GLU A 35 4.56 15.18 5.14
CA GLU A 35 5.88 15.45 4.57
C GLU A 35 5.87 15.16 3.05
N PRO A 36 6.16 16.13 2.18
CA PRO A 36 6.24 15.89 0.74
C PRO A 36 7.46 15.03 0.40
N ILE A 37 7.26 14.03 -0.46
CA ILE A 37 8.32 13.18 -1.00
C ILE A 37 8.68 13.71 -2.39
N TYR A 38 9.86 14.30 -2.51
CA TYR A 38 10.40 14.73 -3.79
C TYR A 38 11.41 13.69 -4.31
N MET A 39 11.49 13.57 -5.63
CA MET A 39 12.67 13.00 -6.29
C MET A 39 13.37 14.06 -7.12
N ASN A 40 14.68 13.92 -7.23
CA ASN A 40 15.53 14.83 -8.01
C ASN A 40 15.51 14.52 -9.51
N TYR A 41 14.69 13.56 -9.92
CA TYR A 41 14.46 13.23 -11.32
C TYR A 41 12.97 12.98 -11.59
N LYS A 42 12.58 13.24 -12.82
CA LYS A 42 11.28 12.85 -13.40
C LYS A 42 11.52 11.77 -14.46
N ILE A 43 10.69 10.73 -14.43
CA ILE A 43 10.67 9.71 -15.49
C ILE A 43 9.66 10.16 -16.53
N GLU A 44 10.10 10.32 -17.77
CA GLU A 44 9.24 10.67 -18.89
C GLU A 44 9.13 9.49 -19.86
N ARG A 45 7.91 9.17 -20.28
CA ARG A 45 7.63 8.16 -21.29
C ARG A 45 7.99 8.74 -22.65
N VAL A 46 8.85 8.05 -23.39
CA VAL A 46 9.26 8.45 -24.74
C VAL A 46 8.79 7.38 -25.71
N SER A 47 7.91 7.74 -26.64
CA SER A 47 7.45 6.85 -27.71
C SER A 47 8.14 7.24 -29.02
N LYS A 48 8.85 6.30 -29.64
CA LYS A 48 9.45 6.48 -30.97
C LYS A 48 8.89 5.42 -31.93
N PRO A 49 8.67 5.74 -33.22
CA PRO A 49 8.29 4.75 -34.20
C PRO A 49 9.38 3.67 -34.32
N CYS A 50 8.97 2.42 -34.58
CA CYS A 50 9.92 1.37 -34.89
C CYS A 50 10.64 1.64 -36.22
N GLN A 51 11.86 1.12 -36.35
CA GLN A 51 12.63 1.18 -37.61
C GLN A 51 11.90 0.52 -38.79
N SER A 52 11.03 -0.47 -38.54
CA SER A 52 10.26 -1.16 -39.58
C SER A 52 9.13 -0.33 -40.19
N MET A 53 8.82 0.86 -39.66
CA MET A 53 7.72 1.76 -40.07
C MET A 53 6.34 1.09 -40.21
N ALA A 54 6.17 -0.13 -39.68
CA ALA A 54 4.92 -0.87 -39.75
C ALA A 54 3.81 -0.11 -38.99
N PRO A 55 2.57 -0.06 -39.52
CA PRO A 55 1.45 0.57 -38.84
C PRO A 55 1.28 0.02 -37.42
N GLY A 56 1.25 0.90 -36.43
CA GLY A 56 1.09 0.53 -35.02
C GLY A 56 2.37 0.10 -34.29
N CYS A 57 3.54 0.06 -34.95
CA CYS A 57 4.79 -0.29 -34.26
C CYS A 57 5.41 0.92 -33.56
N TRP A 58 5.32 0.92 -32.22
CA TRP A 58 5.92 1.94 -31.35
C TRP A 58 6.89 1.31 -30.35
N LYS A 59 8.10 1.84 -30.25
CA LYS A 59 9.03 1.57 -29.15
C LYS A 59 8.77 2.56 -28.03
N VAL A 60 8.33 2.05 -26.89
CA VAL A 60 8.17 2.84 -25.66
C VAL A 60 9.43 2.68 -24.83
N GLY A 61 10.08 3.80 -24.52
CA GLY A 61 11.19 3.90 -23.58
C GLY A 61 10.87 4.86 -22.44
N TYR A 62 11.78 4.93 -21.47
CA TYR A 62 11.69 5.83 -20.35
C TYR A 62 13.00 6.60 -20.21
N GLN A 63 12.92 7.91 -20.05
CA GLN A 63 14.09 8.76 -19.85
C GLN A 63 14.00 9.46 -18.50
N LYS A 64 15.10 9.43 -17.73
CA LYS A 64 15.25 10.24 -16.53
C LYS A 64 15.66 11.64 -16.94
N ARG A 65 14.93 12.66 -16.49
CA ARG A 65 15.33 14.07 -16.56
C ARG A 65 15.59 14.59 -15.15
N ILE A 66 16.67 15.34 -14.98
CA ILE A 66 16.99 15.99 -13.70
C ILE A 66 15.94 17.08 -13.46
N LEU A 67 15.06 16.84 -12.50
CA LEU A 67 13.95 17.71 -12.17
C LEU A 67 13.43 17.34 -10.78
N LYS A 68 13.19 18.35 -9.93
CA LYS A 68 12.52 18.13 -8.64
C LYS A 68 11.03 17.81 -8.90
N SER A 69 10.67 16.53 -8.82
CA SER A 69 9.31 16.05 -9.04
C SER A 69 8.70 15.56 -7.73
N LEU A 70 7.51 16.05 -7.39
CA LEU A 70 6.72 15.50 -6.29
C LEU A 70 6.29 14.08 -6.64
N GLN A 71 6.58 13.12 -5.77
CA GLN A 71 6.15 11.71 -5.89
C GLN A 71 4.94 11.39 -5.02
N GLY A 72 4.70 12.20 -4.00
CA GLY A 72 3.58 12.04 -3.08
C GLY A 72 3.91 12.60 -1.71
N TYR A 73 3.24 12.08 -0.69
CA TYR A 73 3.29 12.54 0.68
C TYR A 73 3.49 11.35 1.61
N ARG A 74 4.41 11.48 2.54
CA ARG A 74 4.51 10.64 3.73
C ARG A 74 3.67 11.28 4.82
N ILE A 75 2.76 10.52 5.41
CA ILE A 75 1.82 11.03 6.41
C ILE A 75 2.10 10.28 7.70
N LYS A 76 2.42 11.02 8.76
CA LYS A 76 2.53 10.48 10.12
C LYS A 76 1.16 10.57 10.77
N LEU A 77 0.75 9.46 11.36
CA LEU A 77 -0.59 9.25 11.88
C LEU A 77 -0.50 8.76 13.32
N SER A 78 -1.50 9.08 14.13
CA SER A 78 -1.64 8.57 15.49
C SER A 78 -3.03 8.03 15.79
N PHE A 79 -3.09 6.97 16.59
CA PHE A 79 -4.33 6.39 17.10
C PHE A 79 -4.04 5.74 18.46
N GLU A 80 -4.76 6.12 19.51
CA GLU A 80 -4.65 5.53 20.86
C GLU A 80 -3.19 5.42 21.37
N GLY A 81 -2.38 6.47 21.17
CA GLY A 81 -0.97 6.51 21.59
C GLY A 81 0.00 5.77 20.67
N GLN A 82 -0.49 5.09 19.63
CA GLN A 82 0.33 4.42 18.62
C GLN A 82 0.61 5.33 17.44
N LYS A 83 1.74 5.08 16.76
CA LYS A 83 2.20 5.88 15.62
C LYS A 83 2.27 5.05 14.34
N PHE A 84 1.71 5.59 13.27
CA PHE A 84 1.68 4.98 11.95
C PHE A 84 2.28 5.93 10.90
N THR A 85 2.69 5.35 9.78
CA THR A 85 3.10 6.08 8.59
C THR A 85 2.36 5.53 7.38
N ALA A 86 1.79 6.43 6.59
CA ALA A 86 1.17 6.12 5.31
C ALA A 86 1.87 6.87 4.17
N ARG A 87 1.73 6.36 2.94
CA ARG A 87 2.15 7.06 1.73
C ARG A 87 0.93 7.31 0.85
N MET A 88 0.74 8.56 0.43
CA MET A 88 -0.33 8.95 -0.50
C MET A 88 0.23 9.73 -1.69
N ARG A 89 -0.41 9.62 -2.85
CA ARG A 89 -0.03 10.40 -4.04
C ARG A 89 -0.52 11.85 -3.95
N THR A 90 -1.69 12.06 -3.37
CA THR A 90 -2.32 13.37 -3.19
C THR A 90 -2.23 13.81 -1.74
N LYS A 91 -2.16 15.12 -1.51
CA LYS A 91 -2.18 15.68 -0.16
C LYS A 91 -3.54 15.36 0.49
N PRO A 92 -3.58 14.75 1.69
CA PRO A 92 -4.84 14.57 2.39
C PRO A 92 -5.42 15.94 2.77
N LYS A 93 -6.74 16.08 2.63
CA LYS A 93 -7.47 17.33 2.95
C LYS A 93 -8.09 17.31 4.35
N ASN A 94 -8.36 16.11 4.86
CA ASN A 94 -9.02 15.91 6.15
C ASN A 94 -7.98 15.86 7.27
N GLU A 95 -8.42 16.13 8.50
CA GLU A 95 -7.60 16.03 9.71
C GLU A 95 -7.35 14.59 10.16
N GLN A 96 -8.17 13.65 9.66
CA GLN A 96 -8.10 12.22 9.95
C GLN A 96 -8.09 11.39 8.68
N LEU A 97 -7.48 10.21 8.75
CA LEU A 97 -7.47 9.22 7.68
C LEU A 97 -7.95 7.86 8.18
N LYS A 98 -8.81 7.23 7.39
CA LYS A 98 -9.12 5.81 7.54
C LYS A 98 -7.92 4.99 7.11
N ILE A 99 -7.38 4.20 8.02
CA ILE A 99 -6.29 3.28 7.72
C ILE A 99 -6.70 1.85 8.08
N ARG A 100 -6.27 0.91 7.24
CA ARG A 100 -6.37 -0.52 7.51
C ARG A 100 -5.06 -0.98 8.15
N VAL A 101 -5.16 -1.55 9.34
CA VAL A 101 -4.04 -2.02 10.18
C VAL A 101 -4.31 -3.44 10.65
N SER A 102 -3.26 -4.23 10.90
CA SER A 102 -3.42 -5.55 11.52
C SER A 102 -3.77 -5.41 13.00
N LYS A 103 -4.65 -6.26 13.52
CA LYS A 103 -5.05 -6.32 14.93
C LYS A 103 -3.85 -6.61 15.82
N ASP A 104 -3.02 -7.56 15.40
CA ASP A 104 -1.80 -7.96 16.10
C ASP A 104 -0.82 -6.78 16.29
N LEU A 105 -0.92 -5.77 15.43
CA LEU A 105 -0.13 -4.55 15.50
C LEU A 105 -0.74 -3.51 16.45
N LEU A 106 -2.07 -3.46 16.56
CA LEU A 106 -2.76 -2.61 17.54
C LEU A 106 -2.52 -3.08 18.98
N ASP A 107 -2.36 -4.38 19.19
CA ASP A 107 -2.14 -4.94 20.52
C ASP A 107 -0.65 -4.85 20.96
N GLN A 108 0.25 -4.36 20.11
CA GLN A 108 1.68 -4.21 20.42
C GLN A 108 2.02 -2.84 21.03
N ALA A 109 2.63 -2.85 22.22
CA ALA A 109 3.08 -1.64 22.91
C ALA A 109 4.25 -0.93 22.17
N GLY A 110 3.91 0.06 21.35
CA GLY A 110 4.36 1.46 21.50
C GLY A 110 5.82 1.85 21.27
N LYS A 111 6.67 1.03 20.63
CA LYS A 111 8.08 1.46 20.33
C LYS A 111 8.44 1.60 18.85
N VAL A 112 7.58 1.22 17.92
CA VAL A 112 7.89 1.21 16.48
C VAL A 112 6.80 1.89 15.67
N THR A 113 7.20 2.71 14.69
CA THR A 113 6.24 3.33 13.75
C THR A 113 5.83 2.32 12.68
N MET A 114 4.53 2.11 12.50
CA MET A 114 3.99 1.05 11.64
C MET A 114 3.52 1.56 10.28
N SER A 115 3.73 0.78 9.22
CA SER A 115 3.20 1.14 7.89
C SER A 115 1.72 0.77 7.78
N ALA A 116 0.88 1.69 7.31
CA ALA A 116 -0.55 1.46 7.17
C ALA A 116 -1.05 1.77 5.75
N ALA A 117 -2.10 1.06 5.32
CA ALA A 117 -2.77 1.30 4.05
C ALA A 117 -3.96 2.24 4.23
N VAL A 118 -4.01 3.33 3.47
CA VAL A 118 -5.15 4.27 3.49
C VAL A 118 -6.34 3.64 2.78
N VAL A 119 -7.52 3.77 3.38
CA VAL A 119 -8.80 3.34 2.81
C VAL A 119 -9.52 4.58 2.28
N TYR A 120 -9.95 4.53 1.01
CA TYR A 120 -10.69 5.60 0.34
C TYR A 120 -12.20 5.40 0.49
#